data_AF-A0AAN6ULC1-F1
#
_entry.id   AF-A0AAN6ULC1-F1
#
_cell.length_a   1.000
_cell.length_b   1.000
_cell.length_c   1.000
_cell.angle_alpha   90.00
_cell.angle_beta   90.00
_cell.angle_gamma   90.00
#
_symmetry.space_group_name_H-M   'P 1'
#
loop_
_entity.id
_entity.type
_entity.pdbx_description
1 polymer ?
#
loop_
_entity_poly.entity_id
_entity_poly.type
_entity_poly.pdbx_seq_one_letter_code
_entity_poly.pdbx_strand_id
1 'polypeptide(L)'
;MVGDCVRGETVKAVWDMFSGRELRAFKKDITMSLTAIMSHMHTITQPFIGRPQGTRNFYDGPIAGYFGPFTGPDPEAEFDEWCLSQLPDPEDQAKWRKKLEKDRQKRGSPRSFVLTHADLTVNNIMVAKDSTSGKYVVTGIIDWDRSGFFPDYVEYAVLNKILFYDKAWLKILKSAV
;
A
#
# COMPACT_ATOMS: atom_id res chain seq x y z
N MET A 1 -1.02 24.52 4.16
CA MET A 1 -1.22 23.46 5.17
C MET A 1 0.11 23.27 5.87
N VAL A 2 0.22 23.53 7.18
CA VAL A 2 1.43 23.22 7.95
C VAL A 2 1.17 21.87 8.58
N GLY A 3 1.85 20.83 8.09
CA GLY A 3 1.78 19.49 8.68
C GLY A 3 2.78 19.35 9.82
N ASP A 4 2.47 18.49 10.79
CA ASP A 4 3.42 18.12 11.83
C ASP A 4 4.63 17.41 11.19
N CYS A 5 5.83 17.77 11.63
CA CYS A 5 7.06 17.13 11.17
C CYS A 5 7.17 15.73 11.78
N VAL A 6 7.11 14.69 10.93
CA VAL A 6 7.37 13.32 11.37
C VAL A 6 8.87 13.17 11.62
N ARG A 7 9.24 12.88 12.87
CA ARG A 7 10.64 12.70 13.27
C ARG A 7 11.28 11.51 12.56
N GLY A 8 12.56 11.63 12.21
CA GLY A 8 13.39 10.53 11.72
C GLY A 8 13.87 10.74 10.30
N GLU A 9 14.34 9.67 9.68
CA GLU A 9 14.76 9.64 8.27
C GLU A 9 13.91 8.66 7.50
N THR A 10 13.82 8.83 6.18
CA THR A 10 13.11 7.86 5.35
C THR A 10 13.85 6.53 5.35
N VAL A 11 13.11 5.41 5.21
CA VAL A 11 13.73 4.09 5.02
C VAL A 11 14.73 4.12 3.87
N LYS A 12 14.44 4.88 2.79
CA LYS A 12 15.36 5.08 1.67
C LYS A 12 16.72 5.63 2.10
N ALA A 13 16.71 6.71 2.88
CA ALA A 13 17.91 7.44 3.25
C ALA A 13 18.91 6.55 4.03
N VAL A 14 18.36 5.65 4.86
CA VAL A 14 19.17 4.77 5.70
C VAL A 14 19.37 3.37 5.11
N TRP A 15 18.67 3.00 4.04
CA TRP A 15 18.66 1.63 3.51
C TRP A 15 20.06 1.12 3.14
N ASP A 16 20.80 1.96 2.42
CA ASP A 16 22.13 1.63 1.90
C ASP A 16 23.25 1.77 2.95
N MET A 17 22.92 2.27 4.15
CA MET A 17 23.87 2.38 5.26
C MET A 17 24.14 1.04 5.95
N PHE A 18 23.29 0.02 5.71
CA PHE A 18 23.41 -1.29 6.36
C PHE A 18 23.84 -2.37 5.37
N SER A 19 24.63 -3.32 5.86
CA SER A 19 24.99 -4.51 5.09
C SER A 19 24.96 -5.78 5.96
N GLY A 20 24.97 -6.95 5.30
CA GLY A 20 25.11 -8.24 5.98
C GLY A 20 24.09 -8.48 7.10
N ARG A 21 24.58 -8.60 8.35
CA ARG A 21 23.74 -8.87 9.54
C ARG A 21 22.89 -7.68 9.95
N GLU A 22 23.42 -6.47 9.82
CA GLU A 22 22.73 -5.25 10.24
C GLU A 22 21.51 -4.99 9.37
N LEU A 23 21.65 -5.15 8.05
CA LEU A 23 20.53 -5.02 7.12
C LEU A 23 19.42 -6.04 7.42
N ARG A 24 19.77 -7.26 7.83
CA ARG A 24 18.77 -8.28 8.21
C ARG A 24 18.03 -7.89 9.49
N ALA A 25 18.74 -7.37 10.49
CA ALA A 25 18.12 -6.89 11.73
C ALA A 25 17.20 -5.70 11.46
N PHE A 26 17.68 -4.71 10.70
CA PHE A 26 16.90 -3.54 10.29
C PHE A 26 15.60 -3.92 9.56
N LYS A 27 15.68 -4.84 8.58
CA LYS A 27 14.50 -5.35 7.86
C LYS A 27 13.51 -6.01 8.82
N LYS A 28 13.98 -6.79 9.79
CA LYS A 28 13.12 -7.42 10.79
C LYS A 28 12.41 -6.38 11.67
N ASP A 29 13.14 -5.38 12.16
CA ASP A 29 12.59 -4.34 13.03
C ASP A 29 11.53 -3.50 12.32
N ILE A 30 11.77 -3.12 11.06
CA ILE A 30 10.78 -2.43 10.22
C ILE A 30 9.57 -3.33 9.96
N THR A 31 9.78 -4.61 9.62
CA THR A 31 8.68 -5.53 9.34
C THR A 31 7.75 -5.61 10.56
N MET A 32 8.31 -5.79 11.76
CA MET A 32 7.52 -5.82 13.00
C MET A 32 6.74 -4.52 13.25
N SER A 33 7.38 -3.36 13.04
CA SER A 33 6.73 -2.05 13.22
C SER A 33 5.59 -1.86 12.21
N LEU A 34 5.82 -2.20 10.94
CA LEU A 34 4.81 -2.10 9.89
C LEU A 34 3.66 -3.08 10.14
N THR A 35 3.92 -4.32 10.57
CA THR A 35 2.85 -5.27 10.92
C THR A 35 1.91 -4.69 11.96
N ALA A 36 2.44 -4.05 13.00
CA ALA A 36 1.62 -3.43 14.04
C ALA A 36 0.77 -2.27 13.49
N ILE A 37 1.36 -1.41 12.65
CA ILE A 37 0.66 -0.28 12.02
C ILE A 37 -0.43 -0.78 11.06
N MET A 38 -0.11 -1.71 10.17
CA MET A 38 -1.06 -2.28 9.21
C MET A 38 -2.20 -3.00 9.92
N SER A 39 -1.91 -3.77 10.97
CA SER A 39 -2.92 -4.40 11.81
C SER A 39 -3.89 -3.38 12.39
N HIS A 40 -3.40 -2.22 12.83
CA HIS A 40 -4.26 -1.15 13.31
C HIS A 40 -5.06 -0.50 12.18
N MET A 41 -4.43 -0.16 11.05
CA MET A 41 -5.12 0.41 9.88
C MET A 41 -6.23 -0.50 9.36
N HIS A 42 -6.01 -1.82 9.37
CA HIS A 42 -7.01 -2.80 8.94
C HIS A 42 -8.21 -2.93 9.89
N THR A 43 -8.13 -2.38 11.10
CA THR A 43 -9.33 -2.25 11.97
C THR A 43 -10.26 -1.13 11.52
N ILE A 44 -9.76 -0.17 10.73
CA ILE A 44 -10.52 0.98 10.23
C ILE A 44 -11.09 0.61 8.87
N THR A 45 -12.42 0.46 8.80
CA THR A 45 -13.07 -0.06 7.61
C THR A 45 -14.22 0.82 7.10
N GLN A 46 -14.54 0.66 5.81
CA GLN A 46 -15.66 1.31 5.13
C GLN A 46 -16.37 0.33 4.17
N PRO A 47 -17.64 0.58 3.81
CA PRO A 47 -18.39 -0.25 2.87
C PRO A 47 -18.15 0.13 1.39
N PHE A 48 -17.29 1.12 1.11
CA PHE A 48 -16.98 1.61 -0.24
C PHE A 48 -15.47 1.51 -0.53
N ILE A 49 -15.12 1.48 -1.82
CA ILE A 49 -13.71 1.56 -2.25
C ILE A 49 -13.35 2.99 -2.63
N GLY A 50 -12.20 3.48 -2.16
CA GLY A 50 -11.66 4.81 -2.45
C GLY A 50 -11.81 5.78 -1.28
N ARG A 51 -11.92 7.08 -1.59
CA ARG A 51 -12.22 8.15 -0.62
C ARG A 51 -13.52 8.84 -0.97
N PRO A 52 -14.23 9.42 0.02
CA PRO A 52 -15.40 10.25 -0.27
C PRO A 52 -15.10 11.43 -1.23
N GLN A 53 -13.90 12.00 -1.17
CA GLN A 53 -13.46 13.10 -2.04
C GLN A 53 -12.80 12.63 -3.36
N GLY A 54 -12.83 11.33 -3.65
CA GLY A 54 -12.08 10.70 -4.74
C GLY A 54 -10.64 10.35 -4.34
N THR A 55 -10.12 9.26 -4.90
CA THR A 55 -8.72 8.84 -4.70
C THR A 55 -7.89 9.19 -5.92
N ARG A 56 -6.65 9.66 -5.71
CA ARG A 56 -5.70 9.90 -6.79
C ARG A 56 -5.38 8.61 -7.53
N ASN A 57 -5.47 8.62 -8.86
CA ASN A 57 -5.23 7.45 -9.70
C ASN A 57 -3.84 6.83 -9.44
N PHE A 58 -3.82 5.51 -9.24
CA PHE A 58 -2.59 4.75 -9.06
C PHE A 58 -1.72 4.73 -10.32
N TYR A 59 -2.36 4.69 -11.50
CA TYR A 59 -1.73 4.45 -12.80
C TYR A 59 -1.23 5.73 -13.48
N ASP A 60 -1.60 6.91 -12.97
CA ASP A 60 -1.22 8.17 -13.57
C ASP A 60 0.24 8.56 -13.27
N GLY A 61 0.89 9.09 -14.31
CA GLY A 61 2.03 10.00 -14.21
C GLY A 61 1.59 11.43 -13.83
N PRO A 62 2.28 12.50 -14.26
CA PRO A 62 2.05 13.87 -13.77
C PRO A 62 0.69 14.53 -14.12
N ILE A 63 -0.20 13.86 -14.84
CA ILE A 63 -1.56 14.36 -15.15
C ILE A 63 -2.54 13.62 -14.24
N ALA A 64 -3.04 14.31 -13.22
CA ALA A 64 -3.81 13.73 -12.12
C ALA A 64 -5.28 13.48 -12.49
N GLY A 65 -5.66 12.22 -12.64
CA GLY A 65 -7.04 11.76 -12.51
C GLY A 65 -7.38 11.38 -11.06
N TYR A 66 -8.66 11.50 -10.72
CA TYR A 66 -9.23 10.91 -9.51
C TYR A 66 -10.18 9.78 -9.91
N PHE A 67 -10.34 8.80 -9.04
CA PHE A 67 -11.27 7.69 -9.23
C PHE A 67 -12.02 7.36 -7.94
N GLY A 68 -13.12 6.63 -8.08
CA GLY A 68 -14.02 6.34 -6.98
C GLY A 68 -14.66 7.62 -6.37
N PRO A 69 -15.29 7.50 -5.19
CA PRO A 69 -15.51 6.25 -4.48
C PRO A 69 -16.45 5.32 -5.25
N PHE A 70 -16.20 4.02 -5.20
CA PHE A 70 -17.11 3.00 -5.72
C PHE A 70 -18.06 2.59 -4.61
N THR A 71 -19.36 2.78 -4.83
CA THR A 71 -20.41 2.63 -3.81
C THR A 71 -21.58 1.79 -4.28
N GLY A 72 -21.48 1.15 -5.46
CA GLY A 72 -22.57 0.34 -5.99
C GLY A 72 -22.79 -0.98 -5.24
N PRO A 73 -23.62 -1.88 -5.79
CA PRO A 73 -23.96 -3.16 -5.15
C PRO A 73 -22.76 -4.10 -4.95
N ASP A 74 -21.74 -4.00 -5.81
CA ASP A 74 -20.46 -4.69 -5.69
C ASP A 74 -19.32 -3.69 -5.95
N PRO A 75 -18.90 -2.93 -4.92
CA PRO A 75 -17.85 -1.91 -5.07
C PRO A 75 -16.51 -2.49 -5.53
N GLU A 76 -16.20 -3.71 -5.11
CA GLU A 76 -14.99 -4.38 -5.58
C GLU A 76 -15.10 -4.60 -7.09
N ALA A 77 -16.24 -5.07 -7.63
CA ALA A 77 -16.41 -5.32 -9.08
C ALA A 77 -16.25 -4.05 -9.90
N GLU A 78 -16.83 -2.95 -9.43
CA GLU A 78 -16.65 -1.63 -10.06
C GLU A 78 -15.17 -1.21 -10.07
N PHE A 79 -14.47 -1.43 -8.96
CA PHE A 79 -13.04 -1.14 -8.85
C PHE A 79 -12.18 -2.02 -9.77
N ASP A 80 -12.46 -3.32 -9.88
CA ASP A 80 -11.74 -4.24 -10.77
C ASP A 80 -11.94 -3.83 -12.24
N GLU A 81 -13.18 -3.54 -12.65
CA GLU A 81 -13.46 -3.08 -14.01
C GLU A 81 -12.79 -1.74 -14.31
N TRP A 82 -12.77 -0.82 -13.34
CA TRP A 82 -11.98 0.41 -13.47
C TRP A 82 -10.49 0.11 -13.64
N CYS A 83 -9.88 -0.74 -12.82
CA CYS A 83 -8.47 -1.13 -12.96
C CYS A 83 -8.17 -1.76 -14.32
N LEU A 84 -9.07 -2.63 -14.82
CA LEU A 84 -8.94 -3.26 -16.14
C LEU A 84 -9.01 -2.22 -17.26
N SER A 85 -9.87 -1.21 -17.14
CA SER A 85 -9.97 -0.12 -18.13
C SER A 85 -8.69 0.72 -18.25
N GLN A 86 -7.81 0.69 -17.23
CA GLN A 86 -6.52 1.38 -17.27
C GLN A 86 -5.45 0.59 -18.05
N LEU A 87 -5.69 -0.69 -18.38
CA LEU A 87 -4.75 -1.50 -19.14
C LEU A 87 -4.92 -1.24 -20.64
N PRO A 88 -3.83 -0.89 -21.37
CA PRO A 88 -3.93 -0.54 -22.79
C PRO A 88 -4.19 -1.75 -23.70
N ASP A 89 -3.82 -2.96 -23.27
CA ASP A 89 -3.90 -4.18 -24.09
C ASP A 89 -5.11 -5.05 -23.69
N PRO A 90 -6.04 -5.33 -24.62
CA PRO A 90 -7.17 -6.22 -24.41
C PRO A 90 -6.79 -7.65 -23.98
N GLU A 91 -5.63 -8.19 -24.41
CA GLU A 91 -5.18 -9.52 -23.99
C GLU A 91 -4.80 -9.53 -22.51
N ASP A 92 -4.09 -8.49 -22.06
CA ASP A 92 -3.79 -8.27 -20.64
C ASP A 92 -5.07 -8.07 -19.83
N GLN A 93 -6.05 -7.31 -20.33
CA GLN A 93 -7.35 -7.16 -19.67
C GLN A 93 -8.03 -8.52 -19.46
N ALA A 94 -8.11 -9.37 -20.49
CA ALA A 94 -8.74 -10.69 -20.38
C ALA A 94 -7.99 -11.62 -19.39
N LYS A 95 -6.66 -11.57 -19.41
CA LYS A 95 -5.81 -12.33 -18.49
C LYS A 95 -5.98 -11.87 -17.04
N TRP A 96 -5.99 -10.56 -16.80
CA TRP A 96 -6.16 -9.98 -15.47
C TRP A 96 -7.58 -10.19 -14.94
N ARG A 97 -8.61 -10.09 -15.77
CA ARG A 97 -9.99 -10.40 -15.39
C ARG A 97 -10.12 -11.81 -14.83
N LYS A 98 -9.60 -12.82 -15.56
CA LYS A 98 -9.58 -14.23 -15.09
C LYS A 98 -8.82 -14.41 -13.78
N LYS A 99 -7.78 -13.61 -13.55
CA LYS A 99 -6.99 -13.69 -12.33
C LYS A 99 -7.73 -13.06 -11.14
N LEU A 100 -8.28 -11.86 -11.32
CA LEU A 100 -9.05 -11.15 -10.29
C LEU A 100 -10.26 -11.99 -9.84
N GLU A 101 -10.98 -12.60 -10.79
CA GLU A 101 -12.09 -13.50 -10.49
C GLU A 101 -11.65 -14.70 -9.63
N LYS A 102 -10.54 -15.37 -9.99
CA LYS A 102 -9.97 -16.46 -9.19
C LYS A 102 -9.53 -16.01 -7.80
N ASP A 103 -8.93 -14.84 -7.70
CA ASP A 103 -8.44 -14.30 -6.43
C ASP A 103 -9.62 -13.94 -5.52
N ARG A 104 -10.71 -13.38 -6.06
CA ARG A 104 -11.98 -13.19 -5.33
C ARG A 104 -12.59 -14.50 -4.85
N GLN A 105 -12.71 -15.49 -5.73
CA GLN A 105 -13.28 -16.80 -5.36
C GLN A 105 -12.51 -17.45 -4.21
N LYS A 106 -11.19 -17.27 -4.16
CA LYS A 106 -10.35 -17.77 -3.06
C LYS A 106 -10.54 -16.98 -1.76
N ARG A 107 -10.67 -15.66 -1.84
CA ARG A 107 -10.84 -14.78 -0.67
C ARG A 107 -12.25 -14.85 -0.06
N GLY A 108 -13.27 -15.12 -0.89
CA GLY A 108 -14.66 -14.85 -0.54
C GLY A 108 -14.98 -13.36 -0.60
N SER A 109 -16.27 -12.98 -0.51
CA SER A 109 -16.66 -11.55 -0.53
C SER A 109 -16.16 -10.83 0.73
N PRO A 110 -15.31 -9.80 0.62
CA PRO A 110 -15.02 -8.94 1.75
C PRO A 110 -16.27 -8.11 2.08
N ARG A 111 -16.69 -8.10 3.35
CA ARG A 111 -17.81 -7.27 3.81
C ARG A 111 -17.39 -5.82 4.09
N SER A 112 -16.10 -5.52 4.05
CA SER A 112 -15.57 -4.20 4.37
C SER A 112 -14.17 -4.00 3.79
N PHE A 113 -13.88 -2.78 3.34
CA PHE A 113 -12.59 -2.36 2.81
C PHE A 113 -11.79 -1.64 3.90
N VAL A 114 -10.49 -1.88 3.94
CA VAL A 114 -9.59 -1.39 5.01
C VAL A 114 -8.90 -0.10 4.59
N LEU A 115 -8.51 0.74 5.54
CA LEU A 115 -7.64 1.87 5.25
C LEU A 115 -6.29 1.34 4.73
N THR A 116 -5.91 1.74 3.52
CA THR A 116 -4.59 1.49 2.93
C THR A 116 -3.93 2.79 2.51
N HIS A 117 -2.61 2.79 2.48
CA HIS A 117 -1.78 3.86 1.96
C HIS A 117 -1.70 3.86 0.43
N ALA A 118 -1.64 2.66 -0.17
CA ALA A 118 -1.53 2.44 -1.62
C ALA A 118 -0.30 3.07 -2.30
N ASP A 119 0.68 3.51 -1.52
CA ASP A 119 1.98 4.05 -1.98
C ASP A 119 3.07 3.85 -0.91
N LEU A 120 3.10 2.67 -0.30
CA LEU A 120 3.95 2.39 0.84
C LEU A 120 5.42 2.10 0.43
N THR A 121 6.03 3.06 -0.27
CA THR A 121 7.43 3.00 -0.69
C THR A 121 8.36 3.34 0.46
N VAL A 122 9.64 2.97 0.34
CA VAL A 122 10.68 3.34 1.32
C VAL A 122 10.91 4.86 1.45
N ASN A 123 10.40 5.67 0.51
CA ASN A 123 10.42 7.14 0.64
C ASN A 123 9.37 7.64 1.62
N ASN A 124 8.29 6.89 1.80
CA ASN A 124 7.09 7.31 2.50
C ASN A 124 7.02 6.76 3.93
N ILE A 125 8.06 6.05 4.38
CA ILE A 125 8.14 5.50 5.73
C ILE A 125 9.29 6.17 6.45
N MET A 126 8.98 6.76 7.60
CA MET A 126 9.93 7.41 8.48
C MET A 126 10.36 6.43 9.58
N VAL A 127 11.67 6.38 9.85
CA VAL A 127 12.26 5.55 10.90
C VAL A 127 13.19 6.36 11.79
N ALA A 128 13.27 5.94 13.05
CA ALA A 128 14.27 6.43 13.98
C ALA A 128 14.76 5.29 14.87
N LYS A 129 15.94 5.46 15.44
CA LYS A 129 16.46 4.55 16.45
C LYS A 129 15.78 4.84 17.79
N ASP A 130 15.12 3.83 18.34
CA ASP A 130 14.55 3.90 19.68
C ASP A 130 15.69 4.00 20.72
N SER A 131 15.64 5.01 21.59
CA SER A 131 16.72 5.31 22.54
C SER A 131 16.89 4.23 23.61
N THR A 132 15.84 3.44 23.87
CA THR A 132 15.83 2.43 24.93
C THR A 132 16.30 1.08 24.41
N SER A 133 15.71 0.60 23.32
CA SER A 133 16.00 -0.72 22.74
C SER A 133 17.16 -0.71 21.73
N GLY A 134 17.53 0.46 21.21
CA GLY A 134 18.51 0.60 20.15
C GLY A 134 18.06 0.06 18.79
N LYS A 135 16.80 -0.36 18.65
CA LYS A 135 16.22 -0.87 17.40
C LYS A 135 15.67 0.27 16.55
N TYR A 136 15.52 0.01 15.26
CA TYR A 136 14.80 0.94 14.40
C TYR A 136 13.30 0.73 14.56
N VAL A 137 12.56 1.83 14.74
CA VAL A 137 11.10 1.82 14.78
C VAL A 137 10.56 2.74 13.70
N VAL A 138 9.42 2.37 13.14
CA VAL A 138 8.68 3.27 12.25
C VAL A 138 8.06 4.38 13.11
N THR A 139 8.42 5.62 12.82
CA THR A 139 7.94 6.81 13.54
C THR A 139 6.73 7.44 12.86
N GLY A 140 6.52 7.15 11.59
CA GLY A 140 5.34 7.56 10.86
C GLY A 140 5.38 7.15 9.40
N ILE A 141 4.24 7.28 8.76
CA ILE A 141 4.04 7.11 7.32
C ILE A 141 3.60 8.47 6.78
N ILE A 142 4.17 8.89 5.66
CA ILE A 142 3.92 10.20 5.03
C ILE A 142 3.45 10.02 3.59
N ASP A 143 3.02 11.11 2.96
CA ASP A 143 2.54 11.12 1.56
C ASP A 143 1.30 10.24 1.34
N TRP A 144 0.26 10.53 2.10
CA TRP A 144 -1.01 9.80 2.08
C TRP A 144 -1.87 10.11 0.85
N ASP A 145 -1.38 10.78 -0.20
CA ASP A 145 -2.22 11.28 -1.31
C ASP A 145 -2.93 10.18 -2.10
N ARG A 146 -2.40 8.95 -2.11
CA ARG A 146 -2.99 7.78 -2.78
C ARG A 146 -3.80 6.87 -1.86
N SER A 147 -3.79 7.13 -0.55
CA SER A 147 -4.51 6.34 0.45
C SER A 147 -6.02 6.26 0.20
N GLY A 148 -6.70 5.34 0.87
CA GLY A 148 -8.16 5.23 0.83
C GLY A 148 -8.61 3.90 1.40
N PHE A 149 -9.90 3.62 1.27
CA PHE A 149 -10.44 2.33 1.67
C PHE A 149 -10.37 1.37 0.51
N PHE A 150 -9.58 0.30 0.65
CA PHE A 150 -9.34 -0.66 -0.42
C PHE A 150 -9.33 -2.08 0.13
N PRO A 151 -9.42 -3.10 -0.72
CA PRO A 151 -9.00 -4.43 -0.32
C PRO A 151 -7.55 -4.41 0.19
N ASP A 152 -7.26 -5.17 1.24
CA ASP A 152 -5.93 -5.28 1.87
C ASP A 152 -4.79 -5.55 0.87
N TYR A 153 -5.07 -6.35 -0.15
CA TYR A 153 -4.09 -6.72 -1.17
C TYR A 153 -3.58 -5.54 -2.02
N VAL A 154 -4.31 -4.42 -2.04
CA VAL A 154 -3.94 -3.23 -2.82
C VAL A 154 -2.59 -2.68 -2.38
N GLU A 155 -2.25 -2.78 -1.09
CA GLU A 155 -0.95 -2.33 -0.55
C GLU A 155 0.24 -2.90 -1.32
N TYR A 156 0.24 -4.22 -1.57
CA TYR A 156 1.35 -4.84 -2.28
C TYR A 156 1.11 -4.94 -3.79
N ALA A 157 -0.14 -4.92 -4.26
CA ALA A 157 -0.46 -5.04 -5.68
C ALA A 157 0.00 -3.81 -6.47
N VAL A 158 -0.30 -2.61 -5.97
CA VAL A 158 0.10 -1.33 -6.58
C VAL A 158 1.62 -1.23 -6.66
N LEU A 159 2.33 -1.53 -5.56
CA LEU A 159 3.79 -1.46 -5.53
C LEU A 159 4.47 -2.45 -6.48
N ASN A 160 3.93 -3.67 -6.59
CA ASN A 160 4.52 -4.72 -7.43
C ASN A 160 4.25 -4.52 -8.93
N LYS A 161 3.16 -3.85 -9.30
CA LYS A 161 2.67 -3.81 -10.68
C LYS A 161 2.70 -2.43 -11.32
N ILE A 162 2.63 -1.38 -10.52
CA ILE A 162 2.51 -0.01 -11.02
C ILE A 162 3.80 0.77 -10.71
N LEU A 163 4.34 0.61 -9.50
CA LEU A 163 5.51 1.37 -9.04
C LEU A 163 6.84 0.62 -9.22
N PHE A 164 6.84 -0.58 -9.84
CA PHE A 164 8.01 -1.39 -10.24
C PHE A 164 9.13 -1.48 -9.19
N TYR A 165 8.78 -1.82 -7.95
CA TYR A 165 9.70 -1.69 -6.82
C TYR A 165 10.66 -2.88 -6.58
N ASP A 166 11.71 -2.64 -5.78
CA ASP A 166 12.69 -3.64 -5.35
C ASP A 166 12.04 -4.89 -4.72
N LYS A 167 12.50 -6.07 -5.14
CA LYS A 167 11.96 -7.37 -4.71
C LYS A 167 12.12 -7.63 -3.21
N ALA A 168 13.19 -7.13 -2.60
CA ALA A 168 13.43 -7.31 -1.16
C ALA A 168 12.46 -6.46 -0.34
N TRP A 169 12.12 -5.26 -0.81
CA TRP A 169 11.08 -4.44 -0.19
C TRP A 169 9.69 -5.07 -0.31
N LEU A 170 9.33 -5.53 -1.50
CA LEU A 170 8.05 -6.24 -1.72
C LEU A 170 7.88 -7.45 -0.79
N LYS A 171 8.98 -8.14 -0.43
CA LYS A 171 8.95 -9.26 0.51
C LYS A 171 8.62 -8.81 1.94
N ILE A 172 9.13 -7.65 2.36
CA ILE A 172 8.84 -7.08 3.69
C ILE A 172 7.36 -6.72 3.77
N LEU A 173 6.83 -6.02 2.77
CA LEU A 173 5.44 -5.59 2.78
C LEU A 173 4.46 -6.76 2.78
N LYS A 174 4.70 -7.78 1.95
CA LYS A 174 3.89 -9.01 1.95
C LYS A 174 3.96 -9.80 3.26
N SER A 175 4.95 -9.52 4.11
CA SER A 175 5.06 -10.14 5.44
C SER A 175 4.44 -9.26 6.52
N ALA A 176 4.15 -8.00 6.23
CA ALA A 176 3.59 -7.02 7.16
C ALA A 176 2.06 -6.88 7.04
N VAL A 177 1.53 -7.08 5.83
CA VAL A 177 0.10 -7.12 5.48
C VAL A 177 -0.40 -8.56 5.59
#